data_AF-A0A949HWN9-F1
#
_entry.id   AF-A0A949HWN9-F1
#
_cell.length_a   1.000
_cell.length_b   1.000
_cell.length_c   1.000
_cell.angle_alpha   90.00
_cell.angle_beta   90.00
_cell.angle_gamma   90.00
#
_symmetry.space_group_name_H-M   'P 1'
#
loop_
_entity.id
_entity.type
_entity.pdbx_description
1 polymer ?
#
loop_
_entity_poly.entity_id
_entity_poly.type
_entity_poly.pdbx_seq_one_letter_code
_entity_poly.pdbx_strand_id
1 'polypeptide(L)'
;MNTNDDTKTTKMTARLRWVMVFVIFFDCANTLMGQRAEFWRHPETMNEHNHLIHWIAAHGLWLLIPFLLLFPVAAFVFVSVAPTRLTLAGIFAFILCDYHGGATWLEGHWGLGCAGFIVYGILLAAVIVLTGFPREKEAGDAA
;
A
#
# COMPACT_ATOMS: atom_id res chain seq x y z
N MET A 1 7.58 14.66 29.67
CA MET A 1 7.26 13.89 28.45
C MET A 1 6.63 12.58 28.92
N ASN A 2 5.39 12.31 28.53
CA ASN A 2 4.58 11.23 29.10
C ASN A 2 4.91 9.91 28.38
N THR A 3 5.64 9.02 29.04
CA THR A 3 6.16 7.75 28.46
C THR A 3 5.05 6.84 27.93
N ASN A 4 3.82 6.99 28.45
CA ASN A 4 2.65 6.27 27.97
C ASN A 4 2.19 6.70 26.57
N ASP A 5 2.27 8.00 26.25
CA ASP A 5 1.84 8.53 24.94
C ASP A 5 2.83 8.15 23.84
N ASP A 6 4.13 8.15 24.15
CA ASP A 6 5.19 7.72 23.24
C ASP A 6 5.05 6.23 22.88
N THR A 7 4.69 5.40 23.87
CA THR A 7 4.50 3.96 23.68
C THR A 7 3.26 3.66 22.83
N LYS A 8 2.13 4.35 23.06
CA LYS A 8 0.92 4.22 22.24
C LYS A 8 1.19 4.64 20.79
N THR A 9 1.84 5.77 20.60
CA THR A 9 2.20 6.31 19.27
C THR A 9 3.10 5.35 18.49
N THR A 10 4.09 4.75 19.16
CA THR A 10 5.01 3.78 18.54
C THR A 10 4.27 2.52 18.08
N LYS A 11 3.38 1.97 18.92
CA LYS A 11 2.57 0.79 18.58
C LYS A 11 1.61 1.05 17.42
N MET A 12 0.93 2.19 17.43
CA MET A 12 0.07 2.63 16.32
C MET A 12 0.86 2.69 15.01
N THR A 13 1.99 3.39 15.03
CA THR A 13 2.86 3.57 13.85
C THR A 13 3.36 2.24 13.30
N ALA A 14 3.74 1.31 14.16
CA ALA A 14 4.19 -0.03 13.76
C ALA A 14 3.09 -0.82 13.01
N ARG A 15 1.82 -0.69 13.45
CA ARG A 15 0.68 -1.35 12.77
C ARG A 15 0.35 -0.69 11.44
N LEU A 16 0.29 0.65 11.40
CA LEU A 16 0.02 1.39 10.17
C LEU A 16 1.10 1.16 9.11
N ARG A 17 2.35 0.91 9.52
CA ARG A 17 3.42 0.51 8.61
C ARG A 17 3.12 -0.81 7.87
N TRP A 18 2.50 -1.78 8.54
CA TRP A 18 2.08 -3.02 7.90
C TRP A 18 0.88 -2.83 6.99
N VAL A 19 -0.05 -1.92 7.34
CA VAL A 19 -1.14 -1.51 6.43
C VAL A 19 -0.56 -0.90 5.15
N MET A 20 0.43 -0.01 5.27
CA MET A 20 1.14 0.55 4.12
C MET A 20 1.75 -0.54 3.23
N VAL A 21 2.48 -1.50 3.80
CA VAL A 21 3.06 -2.63 3.02
C VAL A 21 1.97 -3.43 2.31
N PHE A 22 0.83 -3.69 2.96
CA PHE A 22 -0.29 -4.38 2.34
C PHE A 22 -0.85 -3.62 1.15
N VAL A 23 -1.04 -2.30 1.29
CA VAL A 23 -1.56 -1.44 0.21
C VAL A 23 -0.62 -1.42 -0.99
N ILE A 24 0.69 -1.25 -0.75
CA ILE A 24 1.72 -1.31 -1.80
C ILE A 24 1.69 -2.67 -2.50
N PHE A 25 1.63 -3.75 -1.74
CA PHE A 25 1.59 -5.10 -2.30
C PHE A 25 0.32 -5.34 -3.12
N PHE A 26 -0.83 -4.85 -2.64
CA PHE A 26 -2.09 -4.94 -3.35
C PHE A 26 -2.02 -4.20 -4.70
N ASP A 27 -1.47 -2.98 -4.72
CA ASP A 27 -1.26 -2.24 -5.97
C ASP A 27 -0.33 -3.01 -6.92
N CYS A 28 0.86 -3.40 -6.46
CA CYS A 28 1.82 -4.17 -7.25
C CYS A 28 1.23 -5.48 -7.80
N ALA A 29 0.41 -6.18 -7.02
CA ALA A 29 -0.25 -7.41 -7.45
C ALA A 29 -1.30 -7.11 -8.54
N ASN A 30 -2.08 -6.04 -8.41
CA ASN A 30 -3.01 -5.60 -9.46
C ASN A 30 -2.25 -5.17 -10.72
N THR A 31 -1.14 -4.46 -10.57
CA THR A 31 -0.27 -4.08 -11.69
C THR A 31 0.24 -5.29 -12.47
N LEU A 32 0.55 -6.41 -11.81
CA LEU A 32 0.96 -7.65 -12.50
C LEU A 32 -0.22 -8.44 -13.07
N MET A 33 -1.28 -8.64 -12.28
CA MET A 33 -2.43 -9.45 -12.68
C MET A 33 -3.27 -8.78 -13.77
N GLY A 34 -3.31 -7.45 -13.78
CA GLY A 34 -4.07 -6.65 -14.75
C GLY A 34 -3.42 -6.54 -16.13
N GLN A 35 -2.24 -7.14 -16.32
CA GLN A 35 -1.58 -7.13 -17.63
C GLN A 35 -2.24 -8.09 -18.62
N ARG A 36 -2.22 -7.70 -19.89
CA ARG A 36 -2.71 -8.55 -21.00
C ARG A 36 -1.82 -9.77 -21.17
N ALA A 37 -2.33 -10.84 -21.79
CA ALA A 37 -1.54 -12.05 -22.04
C ALA A 37 -0.24 -11.78 -22.83
N GLU A 38 -0.27 -10.80 -23.73
CA GLU A 38 0.87 -10.37 -24.56
C GLU A 38 2.06 -9.87 -23.71
N PHE A 39 1.80 -9.18 -22.60
CA PHE A 39 2.82 -8.62 -21.71
C PHE A 39 3.84 -9.66 -21.21
N TRP A 40 3.37 -10.88 -20.93
CA TRP A 40 4.25 -11.93 -20.40
C TRP A 40 5.28 -12.44 -21.42
N ARG A 41 5.05 -12.17 -22.71
CA ARG A 41 6.01 -12.44 -23.80
C ARG A 41 6.70 -11.16 -24.28
N HIS A 42 5.99 -10.04 -24.21
CA HIS A 42 6.40 -8.72 -24.69
C HIS A 42 6.21 -7.68 -23.57
N PRO A 43 7.10 -7.64 -22.55
CA PRO A 43 6.95 -6.75 -21.39
C PRO A 43 6.84 -5.26 -21.73
N GLU A 44 7.31 -4.83 -22.89
CA GLU A 44 7.13 -3.49 -23.47
C GLU A 44 5.66 -3.11 -23.74
N THR A 45 4.76 -4.09 -23.77
CA THR A 45 3.31 -3.87 -23.96
C THR A 45 2.58 -3.60 -22.65
N MET A 46 3.31 -3.35 -21.55
CA MET A 46 2.73 -3.13 -20.24
C MET A 46 1.69 -2.00 -20.27
N ASN A 47 0.48 -2.33 -19.80
CA ASN A 47 -0.60 -1.38 -19.59
C ASN A 47 -0.40 -0.69 -18.24
N GLU A 48 0.42 0.35 -18.22
CA GLU A 48 0.75 1.12 -17.02
C GLU A 48 0.94 2.59 -17.38
N HIS A 49 0.30 3.48 -16.62
CA HIS A 49 0.39 4.93 -16.84
C HIS A 49 1.69 5.50 -16.25
N ASN A 50 2.27 4.83 -15.26
CA ASN A 50 3.54 5.24 -14.67
C ASN A 50 4.72 4.97 -15.63
N HIS A 51 5.29 6.04 -16.17
CA HIS A 51 6.40 5.97 -17.12
C HIS A 51 7.64 5.24 -16.57
N LEU A 52 7.92 5.34 -15.27
CA LEU A 52 9.06 4.64 -14.67
C LEU A 52 8.85 3.12 -14.71
N ILE A 53 7.66 2.67 -14.33
CA ILE A 53 7.32 1.25 -14.34
C ILE A 53 7.30 0.71 -15.76
N HIS A 54 6.74 1.48 -16.70
CA HIS A 54 6.75 1.12 -18.12
C HIS A 54 8.19 1.00 -18.67
N TRP A 55 9.08 1.94 -18.32
CA TRP A 55 10.50 1.87 -18.70
C TRP A 55 11.18 0.63 -18.11
N ILE A 56 10.93 0.31 -16.83
CA ILE A 56 11.48 -0.89 -16.19
C ILE A 56 10.97 -2.15 -16.91
N ALA A 57 9.67 -2.22 -17.19
CA ALA A 57 9.06 -3.35 -17.86
C ALA A 57 9.63 -3.56 -19.26
N ALA A 58 9.89 -2.49 -20.03
CA ALA A 58 10.52 -2.58 -21.34
C ALA A 58 11.93 -3.22 -21.32
N HIS A 59 12.61 -3.23 -20.18
CA HIS A 59 13.91 -3.92 -20.01
C HIS A 59 13.76 -5.39 -19.59
N GLY A 60 12.54 -5.84 -19.31
CA GLY A 60 12.16 -7.23 -19.08
C GLY A 60 11.68 -7.55 -17.67
N LEU A 61 11.03 -8.71 -17.53
CA LEU A 61 10.47 -9.19 -16.26
C LEU A 61 11.53 -9.39 -15.16
N TRP A 62 12.77 -9.69 -15.56
CA TRP A 62 13.88 -9.89 -14.63
C TRP A 62 14.24 -8.62 -13.86
N LEU A 63 13.92 -7.43 -14.39
CA LEU A 63 14.12 -6.15 -13.69
C LEU A 63 12.83 -5.73 -12.98
N LEU A 64 11.68 -5.93 -13.61
CA LEU A 64 10.37 -5.56 -13.07
C LEU A 64 10.03 -6.33 -11.79
N ILE A 65 10.16 -7.66 -11.78
CA ILE A 65 9.76 -8.48 -10.63
C ILE A 65 10.58 -8.10 -9.38
N PRO A 66 11.93 -8.01 -9.42
CA PRO A 66 12.70 -7.54 -8.28
C PRO A 66 12.33 -6.12 -7.87
N PHE A 67 12.08 -5.21 -8.82
CA PHE A 67 11.65 -3.86 -8.49
C PHE A 67 10.36 -3.85 -7.66
N LEU A 68 9.33 -4.58 -8.10
CA LEU A 68 8.05 -4.66 -7.40
C LEU A 68 8.16 -5.34 -6.03
N LEU A 69 9.08 -6.28 -5.86
CA LEU A 69 9.33 -6.94 -4.57
C LEU A 69 10.18 -6.08 -3.62
N LEU A 70 11.15 -5.34 -4.15
CA LEU A 70 12.03 -4.48 -3.36
C LEU A 70 11.37 -3.18 -2.96
N PHE A 71 10.43 -2.65 -3.75
CA PHE A 71 9.71 -1.43 -3.45
C PHE A 71 9.00 -1.42 -2.08
N PRO A 72 8.15 -2.41 -1.71
CA PRO A 72 7.53 -2.44 -0.39
C PRO A 72 8.55 -2.59 0.75
N VAL A 73 9.66 -3.31 0.51
CA VAL A 73 10.76 -3.44 1.49
C VAL A 73 11.47 -2.09 1.67
N ALA A 74 11.78 -1.39 0.58
CA ALA A 74 12.40 -0.08 0.61
C ALA A 74 11.50 0.95 1.29
N ALA A 75 10.20 0.96 0.98
CA ALA A 75 9.22 1.80 1.66
C ALA A 75 9.16 1.50 3.17
N PHE A 76 9.13 0.22 3.55
CA PHE A 76 9.16 -0.20 4.95
C PHE A 76 10.42 0.29 5.68
N VAL A 77 11.60 0.10 5.09
CA VAL A 77 12.88 0.54 5.67
C VAL A 77 12.91 2.06 5.77
N PHE A 78 12.51 2.77 4.71
CA PHE A 78 12.47 4.23 4.67
C PHE A 78 11.66 4.81 5.82
N VAL A 79 10.41 4.36 6.02
CA VAL A 79 9.58 4.86 7.12
C VAL A 79 10.04 4.36 8.50
N SER A 80 10.85 3.29 8.55
CA SER A 80 11.42 2.76 9.79
C SER A 80 12.60 3.58 10.31
N VAL A 81 13.37 4.20 9.41
CA VAL A 81 14.55 5.03 9.76
C VAL A 81 14.25 6.53 9.74
N ALA A 82 13.10 6.93 9.21
CA ALA A 82 12.68 8.33 9.16
C ALA A 82 12.51 8.94 10.57
N PRO A 83 12.75 10.24 10.75
CA PRO A 83 12.41 10.95 11.98
C PRO A 83 10.93 10.78 12.34
N THR A 84 10.60 10.68 13.63
CA THR A 84 9.24 10.38 14.12
C THR A 84 8.15 11.27 13.49
N ARG A 85 8.46 12.56 13.25
CA ARG A 85 7.53 13.51 12.62
C ARG A 85 7.21 13.17 11.17
N LEU A 86 8.17 12.57 10.46
CA LEU A 86 8.04 12.21 9.04
C LEU A 86 7.53 10.79 8.85
N THR A 87 7.65 9.91 9.84
CA THR A 87 7.22 8.52 9.72
C THR A 87 5.74 8.40 9.35
N LEU A 88 4.84 9.07 10.08
CA LEU A 88 3.40 9.02 9.80
C LEU A 88 3.07 9.67 8.45
N ALA A 89 3.67 10.82 8.14
CA ALA A 89 3.50 11.47 6.85
C ALA A 89 3.94 10.56 5.69
N GLY A 90 5.08 9.88 5.84
CA GLY A 90 5.57 8.90 4.86
C GLY A 90 4.63 7.71 4.71
N ILE A 91 4.18 7.13 5.83
CA ILE A 91 3.21 6.01 5.82
C ILE A 91 1.95 6.40 5.04
N PHE A 92 1.35 7.56 5.34
CA PHE A 92 0.15 8.01 4.65
C PHE A 92 0.41 8.39 3.20
N ALA A 93 1.56 8.98 2.87
CA ALA A 93 1.93 9.28 1.50
C ALA A 93 2.00 8.01 0.63
N PHE A 94 2.68 6.96 1.11
CA PHE A 94 2.70 5.66 0.42
C PHE A 94 1.31 5.05 0.33
N ILE A 95 0.54 5.02 1.43
CA ILE A 95 -0.83 4.51 1.40
C ILE A 95 -1.68 5.22 0.35
N LEU A 96 -1.63 6.55 0.25
CA LEU A 96 -2.46 7.30 -0.70
C LEU A 96 -2.00 7.13 -2.15
N CYS A 97 -0.69 7.09 -2.40
CA CYS A 97 -0.15 6.84 -3.73
C CYS A 97 -0.56 5.46 -4.26
N ASP A 98 -0.33 4.40 -3.47
CA ASP A 98 -0.63 3.03 -3.87
C ASP A 98 -2.14 2.71 -3.76
N TYR A 99 -2.90 3.45 -2.94
CA TYR A 99 -4.37 3.44 -3.02
C TYR A 99 -4.84 3.94 -4.39
N HIS A 100 -4.29 5.06 -4.87
CA HIS A 100 -4.64 5.59 -6.18
C HIS A 100 -4.30 4.59 -7.29
N GLY A 101 -3.09 4.00 -7.28
CA GLY A 101 -2.70 2.95 -8.23
C GLY A 101 -3.70 1.78 -8.23
N GLY A 102 -3.92 1.17 -7.06
CA GLY A 102 -4.83 0.03 -6.93
C GLY A 102 -6.27 0.37 -7.32
N ALA A 103 -6.74 1.58 -7.00
CA ALA A 103 -8.09 2.03 -7.35
C ALA A 103 -8.28 2.22 -8.85
N THR A 104 -7.27 2.73 -9.57
CA THR A 104 -7.34 2.85 -11.04
C THR A 104 -7.44 1.49 -11.74
N TRP A 105 -6.76 0.47 -11.20
CA TRP A 105 -6.93 -0.91 -11.66
C TRP A 105 -8.35 -1.43 -11.43
N LEU A 106 -8.92 -1.19 -10.25
CA LEU A 106 -10.29 -1.55 -9.91
C LEU A 106 -11.32 -0.86 -10.82
N GLU A 107 -11.12 0.43 -11.08
CA GLU A 107 -11.96 1.22 -11.98
C GLU A 107 -11.90 0.72 -13.42
N GLY A 108 -10.68 0.70 -13.99
CA GLY A 108 -10.48 0.50 -15.43
C GLY A 108 -10.43 -0.97 -15.84
N HIS A 109 -9.58 -1.77 -15.20
CA HIS A 109 -9.34 -3.15 -15.61
C HIS A 109 -10.40 -4.11 -15.08
N TRP A 110 -10.75 -4.01 -13.80
CA TRP A 110 -11.72 -4.90 -13.16
C TRP A 110 -13.18 -4.45 -13.36
N GLY A 111 -13.40 -3.33 -14.05
CA GLY A 111 -14.72 -2.88 -14.48
C GLY A 111 -15.64 -2.42 -13.36
N LEU A 112 -15.09 -2.05 -12.18
CA LEU A 112 -15.88 -1.54 -11.06
C LEU A 112 -16.25 -0.06 -11.23
N GLY A 113 -15.66 0.64 -12.21
CA GLY A 113 -15.86 2.08 -12.42
C GLY A 113 -15.55 2.89 -11.15
N CYS A 114 -16.25 4.02 -10.96
CA CYS A 114 -16.05 4.86 -9.78
C CYS A 114 -16.33 4.14 -8.44
N ALA A 115 -17.10 3.04 -8.46
CA ALA A 115 -17.34 2.25 -7.25
C ALA A 115 -16.06 1.59 -6.73
N GLY A 116 -15.09 1.26 -7.61
CA GLY A 116 -13.79 0.71 -7.23
C GLY A 116 -13.04 1.62 -6.25
N PHE A 117 -12.95 2.92 -6.57
CA PHE A 117 -12.38 3.93 -5.66
C PHE A 117 -13.13 3.99 -4.33
N ILE A 118 -14.46 4.10 -4.39
CA ILE A 118 -15.28 4.31 -3.19
C ILE A 118 -15.19 3.11 -2.24
N VAL A 119 -15.40 1.90 -2.75
CA VAL A 119 -15.39 0.68 -1.93
C VAL A 119 -14.00 0.43 -1.37
N TYR A 120 -12.95 0.55 -2.19
CA TYR A 120 -11.59 0.36 -1.71
C TYR A 120 -11.22 1.41 -0.66
N GLY A 121 -11.60 2.67 -0.86
CA GLY A 121 -11.35 3.76 0.08
C GLY A 121 -12.05 3.55 1.42
N ILE A 122 -13.32 3.10 1.42
CA ILE A 122 -14.06 2.78 2.65
C ILE A 122 -13.39 1.62 3.40
N LEU A 123 -13.04 0.54 2.71
CA LEU A 123 -12.40 -0.62 3.31
C LEU A 123 -11.02 -0.25 3.90
N LEU A 124 -10.22 0.50 3.14
CA LEU A 124 -8.91 0.96 3.57
C LEU A 124 -9.01 1.91 4.78
N ALA A 125 -9.96 2.85 4.77
CA ALA A 125 -10.21 3.73 5.90
C ALA A 125 -10.61 2.92 7.16
N ALA A 126 -11.48 1.93 7.02
CA ALA A 126 -11.86 1.04 8.12
C ALA A 126 -10.64 0.28 8.67
N VAL A 127 -9.78 -0.26 7.81
CA VAL A 127 -8.54 -0.94 8.21
C VAL A 127 -7.61 0.01 8.96
N ILE A 128 -7.41 1.24 8.46
CA ILE A 128 -6.57 2.26 9.14
C ILE A 128 -7.12 2.58 10.53
N VAL A 129 -8.43 2.78 10.67
CA VAL A 129 -9.06 3.06 11.97
C VAL A 129 -8.89 1.89 12.93
N LEU A 130 -9.23 0.67 12.50
CA LEU A 130 -9.18 -0.52 13.36
C LEU A 130 -7.74 -0.88 13.78
N THR A 131 -6.76 -0.63 12.92
CA THR A 131 -5.35 -0.94 13.20
C THR A 131 -4.66 0.18 14.00
N GLY A 132 -4.95 1.43 13.67
CA GLY A 132 -4.39 2.61 14.33
C GLY A 132 -4.97 2.84 15.73
N PHE A 133 -6.27 2.58 15.90
CA PHE A 133 -7.02 2.81 17.13
C PHE A 133 -7.73 1.53 17.58
N PRO A 134 -6.98 0.51 18.06
CA PRO A 134 -7.62 -0.69 18.57
C PRO A 134 -8.54 -0.34 19.74
N ARG A 135 -9.71 -0.98 19.83
CA ARG A 135 -10.58 -0.86 21.00
C ARG A 135 -9.82 -1.29 22.25
N GLU A 136 -9.81 -0.45 23.28
CA GLU A 136 -9.40 -0.89 24.61
C GLU A 136 -10.38 -2.00 25.04
N LYS A 137 -9.88 -3.14 25.53
CA LYS A 137 -10.75 -4.17 26.09
C LYS A 137 -11.53 -3.52 27.23
N GLU A 138 -12.84 -3.39 27.08
CA GLU A 138 -13.70 -3.04 28.20
C GLU A 138 -13.43 -4.07 29.31
N ALA A 139 -12.94 -3.62 30.45
CA ALA A 139 -12.81 -4.42 31.64
C ALA A 139 -14.24 -4.69 32.16
N GLY A 140 -14.93 -5.64 31.53
CA GLY A 140 -16.34 -5.93 31.78
C GLY A 140 -16.73 -7.41 31.74
N ASP A 141 -15.86 -8.30 31.26
CA ASP A 141 -16.11 -9.75 31.28
C ASP A 141 -15.50 -10.43 32.52
N ALA A 142 -15.74 -9.84 33.69
CA ALA A 142 -15.51 -10.47 34.98
C ALA A 142 -16.73 -10.24 35.89
N ALA A 143 -17.79 -11.02 35.63
CA ALA A 143 -18.83 -11.33 36.61
C ALA A 143 -19.38 -12.74 36.31
#